data_AF-A0A522YGE5-F1
#
_entry.id   AF-A0A522YGE5-F1
#
_cell.length_a   1.000
_cell.length_b   1.000
_cell.length_c   1.000
_cell.angle_alpha   90.00
_cell.angle_beta   90.00
_cell.angle_gamma   90.00
#
_symmetry.space_group_name_H-M   'P 1'
#
loop_
_entity.id
_entity.type
_entity.pdbx_description
1 polymer ?
#
loop_
_entity_poly.entity_id
_entity_poly.type
_entity_poly.pdbx_seq_one_letter_code
_entity_poly.pdbx_strand_id
1 'polypeptide(L)'
;MQAAVDEAKQGLAEGGIPIGSALVIDGKVVGRGHNRRVQKGSAVLHAEMDCLENAGRLTAKDYARATLYSTLSPCDMCTGAILLYKVPKMVVGENKTFKGPEDYSRSRGVALTVLDDAECVRLMRDFIAAKPTLWNEDIGV
;
A
#
# COMPACT_ATOMS: atom_id res chain seq x y z
N MET A 1 -0.96 8.52 -7.38
CA MET A 1 -1.25 8.77 -5.96
C MET A 1 -2.74 8.93 -5.71
N GLN A 2 -3.47 9.84 -6.39
CA GLN A 2 -4.91 10.06 -6.14
C GLN A 2 -5.75 8.78 -5.99
N ALA A 3 -5.64 7.82 -6.93
CA ALA A 3 -6.38 6.57 -6.84
C ALA A 3 -6.10 5.76 -5.55
N ALA A 4 -4.88 5.79 -5.03
CA ALA A 4 -4.53 5.13 -3.76
C ALA A 4 -5.12 5.89 -2.56
N VAL A 5 -5.15 7.22 -2.61
CA VAL A 5 -5.80 8.04 -1.57
C VAL A 5 -7.32 7.84 -1.56
N ASP A 6 -7.94 7.72 -2.73
CA ASP A 6 -9.38 7.43 -2.84
C ASP A 6 -9.71 6.06 -2.22
N GLU A 7 -8.87 5.05 -2.46
CA GLU A 7 -8.97 3.74 -1.81
C GLU A 7 -8.77 3.82 -0.28
N ALA A 8 -7.80 4.60 0.21
CA ALA A 8 -7.60 4.80 1.64
C ALA A 8 -8.83 5.43 2.31
N LYS A 9 -9.44 6.43 1.66
CA LYS A 9 -10.69 7.07 2.13
C LYS A 9 -11.86 6.09 2.12
N GLN A 10 -11.96 5.27 1.09
CA GLN A 10 -12.98 4.22 1.01
C GLN A 10 -12.83 3.22 2.15
N GLY A 11 -11.62 2.72 2.39
CA GLY A 11 -11.33 1.80 3.51
C GLY A 11 -11.70 2.40 4.86
N LEU A 12 -11.43 3.69 5.08
CA LEU A 12 -11.84 4.40 6.28
C LEU A 12 -13.36 4.51 6.42
N ALA A 13 -14.06 4.84 5.33
CA ALA A 13 -15.52 4.97 5.32
C ALA A 13 -16.22 3.63 5.60
N GLU A 14 -15.57 2.52 5.23
CA GLU A 14 -16.00 1.15 5.57
C GLU A 14 -15.63 0.75 7.01
N GLY A 15 -15.02 1.65 7.80
CA GLY A 15 -14.62 1.43 9.18
C GLY A 15 -13.25 0.78 9.38
N GLY A 16 -12.54 0.48 8.28
CA GLY A 16 -11.21 -0.12 8.25
C GLY A 16 -10.05 0.86 8.38
N ILE A 17 -8.86 0.38 8.06
CA ILE A 17 -7.59 1.13 8.18
C ILE A 17 -7.37 1.95 6.89
N PRO A 18 -7.07 3.26 6.96
CA PRO A 18 -7.01 4.16 5.81
C PRO A 18 -5.70 4.03 5.02
N ILE A 19 -5.40 2.82 4.55
CA ILE A 19 -4.27 2.56 3.67
C ILE A 19 -4.83 2.09 2.33
N GLY A 20 -4.41 2.73 1.26
CA GLY A 20 -4.83 2.42 -0.10
C GLY A 20 -3.64 2.24 -1.03
N SER A 21 -3.86 1.48 -2.10
CA SER A 21 -2.84 1.16 -3.09
C SER A 21 -3.43 1.09 -4.49
N ALA A 22 -2.60 1.38 -5.48
CA ALA A 22 -2.96 1.28 -6.89
C ALA A 22 -1.77 0.78 -7.71
N LEU A 23 -2.03 -0.17 -8.61
CA LEU A 23 -1.06 -0.71 -9.56
C LEU A 23 -1.29 -0.08 -10.93
N VAL A 24 -0.24 0.53 -11.48
CA VAL A 24 -0.29 1.23 -12.77
C VAL A 24 0.66 0.58 -13.76
N ILE A 25 0.19 0.31 -14.98
CA ILE A 25 1.00 -0.19 -16.09
C ILE A 25 0.75 0.71 -17.30
N ASP A 26 1.81 1.25 -17.90
CA ASP A 26 1.76 2.17 -19.05
C ASP A 26 0.75 3.32 -18.88
N GLY A 27 0.69 3.90 -17.67
CA GLY A 27 -0.23 5.00 -17.35
C GLY A 27 -1.69 4.60 -17.10
N LYS A 28 -2.01 3.31 -17.13
CA LYS A 28 -3.36 2.78 -16.83
C LYS A 28 -3.38 2.11 -15.47
N VAL A 29 -4.40 2.40 -14.67
CA VAL A 29 -4.63 1.68 -13.41
C VAL A 29 -5.18 0.29 -13.74
N VAL A 30 -4.44 -0.75 -13.40
CA VAL A 30 -4.81 -2.16 -13.63
C VAL A 30 -5.32 -2.85 -12.36
N GLY A 31 -5.04 -2.28 -11.19
CA GLY A 31 -5.56 -2.74 -9.91
C GLY A 31 -5.62 -1.60 -8.90
N ARG A 32 -6.57 -1.69 -7.97
CA ARG A 32 -6.75 -0.78 -6.83
C ARG A 32 -7.17 -1.61 -5.63
N GLY A 33 -6.81 -1.18 -4.45
CA GLY A 33 -7.27 -1.84 -3.22
C GLY A 33 -6.94 -1.03 -2.00
N HIS A 34 -7.53 -1.41 -0.89
CA HIS A 34 -7.26 -0.84 0.43
C HIS A 34 -7.22 -1.94 1.47
N ASN A 35 -6.70 -1.62 2.66
CA ASN A 35 -6.63 -2.59 3.73
C ASN A 35 -8.03 -3.17 4.03
N ARG A 36 -8.14 -4.51 4.01
CA ARG A 36 -9.38 -5.28 4.26
C ARG A 36 -9.36 -6.06 5.57
N ARG A 37 -8.51 -5.68 6.54
CA ARG A 37 -8.45 -6.33 7.86
C ARG A 37 -9.81 -6.39 8.52
N VAL A 38 -10.47 -5.25 8.65
CA VAL A 38 -11.78 -5.14 9.32
C VAL A 38 -12.88 -5.71 8.44
N GLN A 39 -12.88 -5.34 7.16
CA GLN A 39 -13.99 -5.60 6.25
C GLN A 39 -14.14 -7.08 5.88
N LYS A 40 -13.03 -7.82 5.88
CA LYS A 40 -13.02 -9.25 5.54
C LYS A 40 -12.48 -10.13 6.68
N GLY A 41 -12.19 -9.56 7.86
CA GLY A 41 -11.49 -10.29 8.94
C GLY A 41 -10.14 -10.84 8.48
N SER A 42 -9.46 -10.15 7.55
CA SER A 42 -8.29 -10.70 6.86
C SER A 42 -6.99 -10.38 7.59
N ALA A 43 -6.15 -11.39 7.79
CA ALA A 43 -4.81 -11.20 8.36
C ALA A 43 -3.76 -10.74 7.33
N VAL A 44 -4.06 -10.81 6.02
CA VAL A 44 -3.06 -10.62 4.95
C VAL A 44 -3.44 -9.58 3.90
N LEU A 45 -4.71 -9.17 3.83
CA LEU A 45 -5.16 -8.17 2.87
C LEU A 45 -4.85 -6.75 3.36
N HIS A 46 -3.56 -6.44 3.43
CA HIS A 46 -3.08 -5.05 3.43
C HIS A 46 -3.41 -4.40 2.08
N ALA A 47 -3.32 -3.07 1.99
CA ALA A 47 -3.71 -2.34 0.79
C ALA A 47 -2.97 -2.79 -0.47
N GLU A 48 -1.65 -3.01 -0.36
CA GLU A 48 -0.81 -3.49 -1.46
C GLU A 48 -1.21 -4.90 -1.90
N MET A 49 -1.58 -5.76 -0.94
CA MET A 49 -1.99 -7.13 -1.20
C MET A 49 -3.38 -7.18 -1.85
N ASP A 50 -4.35 -6.42 -1.33
CA ASP A 50 -5.69 -6.30 -1.93
C ASP A 50 -5.60 -5.67 -3.33
N CYS A 51 -4.71 -4.69 -3.54
CA CYS A 51 -4.47 -4.11 -4.87
C CYS A 51 -3.91 -5.12 -5.87
N LEU A 52 -2.97 -5.98 -5.46
CA LEU A 52 -2.44 -7.05 -6.32
C LEU A 52 -3.51 -8.10 -6.61
N GLU A 53 -4.29 -8.50 -5.61
CA GLU A 53 -5.41 -9.44 -5.76
C GLU A 53 -6.45 -8.90 -6.76
N ASN A 54 -6.86 -7.63 -6.60
CA ASN A 54 -7.84 -6.97 -7.47
C ASN A 54 -7.32 -6.69 -8.89
N ALA A 55 -5.99 -6.64 -9.09
CA ALA A 55 -5.41 -6.60 -10.43
C ALA A 55 -5.60 -7.92 -11.20
N GLY A 56 -5.93 -9.00 -10.49
CA GLY A 56 -6.09 -10.33 -11.04
C GLY A 56 -4.77 -10.89 -11.57
N ARG A 57 -4.88 -11.86 -12.50
CA ARG A 57 -3.71 -12.53 -13.06
C ARG A 57 -3.05 -11.66 -14.12
N LEU A 58 -1.84 -11.20 -13.82
CA LEU A 58 -0.94 -10.50 -14.74
C LEU A 58 0.28 -11.36 -15.08
N THR A 59 0.90 -11.12 -16.23
CA THR A 59 2.14 -11.82 -16.61
C THR A 59 3.36 -11.17 -15.96
N ALA A 60 4.48 -11.89 -15.90
CA ALA A 60 5.75 -11.31 -15.44
C ALA A 60 6.19 -10.08 -16.27
N LYS A 61 5.84 -10.04 -17.56
CA LYS A 61 6.13 -8.89 -18.45
C LYS A 61 5.29 -7.67 -18.12
N ASP A 62 4.10 -7.86 -17.55
CA ASP A 62 3.24 -6.77 -17.11
C ASP A 62 3.81 -6.13 -15.85
N TYR A 63 4.16 -6.94 -14.83
CA TYR A 63 4.76 -6.44 -13.60
C TYR A 63 6.10 -5.72 -13.82
N ALA A 64 6.92 -6.19 -14.76
CA ALA A 64 8.19 -5.55 -15.11
C ALA A 64 8.07 -4.11 -15.64
N ARG A 65 6.85 -3.68 -16.00
CA ARG A 65 6.54 -2.32 -16.46
C ARG A 65 5.67 -1.55 -15.45
N ALA A 66 5.34 -2.17 -14.33
CA ALA A 66 4.41 -1.62 -13.37
C ALA A 66 5.04 -0.58 -12.46
N THR A 67 4.19 0.29 -11.91
CA THR A 67 4.49 1.15 -10.75
C THR A 67 3.41 0.91 -9.72
N LEU A 68 3.80 0.56 -8.49
CA LEU A 68 2.88 0.42 -7.38
C LEU A 68 2.88 1.70 -6.55
N TYR A 69 1.69 2.25 -6.32
CA TYR A 69 1.47 3.38 -5.45
C TYR A 69 0.89 2.86 -4.13
N SER A 70 1.42 3.27 -2.98
CA SER A 70 0.83 3.00 -1.66
C SER A 70 0.75 4.30 -0.87
N THR A 71 -0.33 4.52 -0.13
CA THR A 71 -0.44 5.74 0.69
C THR A 71 0.52 5.73 1.87
N LEU A 72 0.94 4.55 2.32
CA LEU A 72 1.88 4.36 3.43
C LEU A 72 3.09 3.53 2.98
N SER A 73 4.22 3.71 3.66
CA SER A 73 5.41 2.87 3.48
C SER A 73 5.07 1.39 3.70
N PRO A 74 5.42 0.47 2.78
CA PRO A 74 4.98 -0.93 2.86
C PRO A 74 5.69 -1.68 3.99
N CYS A 75 4.99 -2.54 4.72
CA CYS A 75 5.61 -3.46 5.67
C CYS A 75 6.45 -4.55 4.97
N ASP A 76 7.11 -5.43 5.75
CA ASP A 76 7.92 -6.54 5.22
C ASP A 76 7.14 -7.47 4.29
N MET A 77 5.89 -7.80 4.64
CA MET A 77 5.03 -8.66 3.80
C MET A 77 4.78 -8.02 2.43
N CYS A 78 4.33 -6.76 2.42
CA CYS A 78 4.01 -6.04 1.18
C CYS A 78 5.26 -5.79 0.34
N THR A 79 6.38 -5.48 0.99
CA THR A 79 7.70 -5.38 0.35
C THR A 79 8.08 -6.71 -0.31
N GLY A 80 7.91 -7.83 0.39
CA GLY A 80 8.15 -9.17 -0.15
C GLY A 80 7.34 -9.47 -1.41
N ALA A 81 6.06 -9.10 -1.43
CA ALA A 81 5.20 -9.26 -2.62
C ALA A 81 5.66 -8.41 -3.81
N ILE A 82 6.01 -7.14 -3.58
CA ILE A 82 6.56 -6.23 -4.59
C ILE A 82 7.83 -6.80 -5.21
N LEU A 83 8.74 -7.32 -4.38
CA LEU A 83 9.99 -7.93 -4.81
C LEU A 83 9.77 -9.25 -5.56
N LEU A 84 8.83 -10.09 -5.10
CA LEU A 84 8.48 -11.36 -5.75
C LEU A 84 8.02 -11.13 -7.18
N TYR A 85 7.12 -10.17 -7.40
CA TYR A 85 6.61 -9.83 -8.73
C TYR A 85 7.55 -8.94 -9.55
N LYS A 86 8.68 -8.51 -8.98
CA LYS A 86 9.68 -7.65 -9.62
C LYS A 86 9.08 -6.34 -10.14
N VAL A 87 8.18 -5.73 -9.37
CA VAL A 87 7.66 -4.40 -9.69
C VAL A 87 8.81 -3.39 -9.53
N PRO A 88 9.23 -2.71 -10.61
CA PRO A 88 10.48 -1.94 -10.60
C PRO A 88 10.37 -0.60 -9.88
N LYS A 89 9.15 -0.06 -9.72
CA LYS A 89 8.91 1.29 -9.20
C LYS A 89 7.87 1.28 -8.11
N MET A 90 8.15 2.01 -7.04
CA MET A 90 7.21 2.26 -5.97
C MET A 90 7.13 3.74 -5.64
N VAL A 91 5.90 4.23 -5.46
CA VAL A 91 5.65 5.60 -5.01
C VAL A 91 4.82 5.55 -3.72
N VAL A 92 5.41 6.04 -2.65
CA VAL A 92 4.84 6.03 -1.29
C VAL A 92 4.28 7.41 -0.98
N GLY A 93 3.06 7.47 -0.43
CA GLY A 93 2.45 8.70 0.05
C GLY A 93 3.27 9.31 1.18
N GLU A 94 3.43 8.55 2.26
CA GLU A 94 4.22 8.97 3.42
C GLU A 94 4.83 7.80 4.20
N ASN A 95 5.82 8.11 5.03
CA ASN A 95 6.52 7.14 5.87
C ASN A 95 6.81 7.65 7.29
N LYS A 96 6.05 8.65 7.75
CA LYS A 96 6.23 9.31 9.05
C LYS A 96 5.44 8.59 10.14
N THR A 97 4.26 8.08 9.84
CA THR A 97 3.46 7.33 10.84
C THR A 97 3.88 5.87 10.93
N PHE A 98 4.44 5.34 9.84
CA PHE A 98 5.04 4.02 9.78
C PHE A 98 6.06 3.97 8.64
N LYS A 99 7.19 3.32 8.89
CA LYS A 99 8.24 3.11 7.89
C LYS A 99 8.63 1.64 7.88
N GLY A 100 8.31 0.95 6.80
CA GLY A 100 8.79 -0.42 6.60
C GLY A 100 10.19 -0.45 5.99
N PRO A 101 10.62 -1.59 5.40
CA PRO A 101 11.99 -1.81 4.96
C PRO A 101 12.28 -1.14 3.58
N GLU A 102 12.12 0.18 3.50
CA GLU A 102 12.36 0.94 2.26
C GLU A 102 13.78 0.80 1.73
N ASP A 103 14.77 0.78 2.63
CA ASP A 103 16.18 0.65 2.26
C ASP A 103 16.48 -0.74 1.70
N TYR A 104 15.82 -1.77 2.22
CA TYR A 104 15.87 -3.10 1.64
C TYR A 104 15.28 -3.11 0.23
N SER A 105 14.10 -2.50 0.04
CA SER A 105 13.48 -2.36 -1.29
C SER A 105 14.43 -1.71 -2.30
N ARG A 106 15.07 -0.59 -1.91
CA ARG A 106 16.07 0.10 -2.74
C ARG A 106 17.27 -0.78 -3.05
N SER A 107 17.84 -1.47 -2.05
CA SER A 107 18.98 -2.39 -2.23
C SER A 107 18.67 -3.54 -3.18
N ARG A 108 17.39 -3.91 -3.31
CA ARG A 108 16.89 -4.96 -4.21
C ARG A 108 16.50 -4.43 -5.60
N GLY A 109 16.78 -3.15 -5.88
CA GLY A 109 16.63 -2.53 -7.19
C GLY A 109 15.28 -1.86 -7.44
N VAL A 110 14.42 -1.71 -6.42
CA VAL A 110 13.16 -0.96 -6.56
C VAL A 110 13.46 0.53 -6.51
N ALA A 111 13.05 1.27 -7.55
CA ALA A 111 13.07 2.72 -7.54
C ALA A 111 11.93 3.24 -6.65
N LEU A 112 12.25 3.58 -5.40
CA LEU A 112 11.30 4.01 -4.37
C LEU A 112 11.37 5.53 -4.13
N THR A 113 10.24 6.21 -4.37
CA THR A 113 10.05 7.64 -4.10
C THR A 113 9.00 7.82 -3.00
N VAL A 114 9.28 8.67 -2.02
CA VAL A 114 8.34 9.08 -0.98
C VAL A 114 7.90 10.51 -1.28
N LEU A 115 6.58 10.77 -1.27
CA LEU A 115 6.01 12.06 -1.67
C LEU A 115 5.83 13.05 -0.52
N ASP A 116 5.90 12.59 0.74
CA ASP A 116 5.53 13.39 1.91
C ASP A 116 4.11 13.99 1.81
N ASP A 117 3.17 13.20 1.28
CA ASP A 117 1.81 13.62 1.01
C ASP A 117 1.05 13.96 2.30
N ALA A 118 0.64 15.22 2.43
CA ALA A 118 0.02 15.74 3.64
C ALA A 118 -1.33 15.08 3.96
N GLU A 119 -2.08 14.65 2.93
CA GLU A 119 -3.36 13.98 3.13
C GLU A 119 -3.15 12.56 3.65
N CYS A 120 -2.19 11.81 3.09
CA CYS A 120 -1.81 10.49 3.60
C CYS A 120 -1.38 10.56 5.07
N VAL A 121 -0.51 11.52 5.42
CA VAL A 121 -0.03 11.71 6.80
C VAL A 121 -1.20 11.99 7.75
N ARG A 122 -2.12 12.88 7.33
CA ARG A 122 -3.27 13.25 8.16
C ARG A 122 -4.18 12.05 8.39
N LEU A 123 -4.54 11.30 7.34
CA LEU A 123 -5.39 10.11 7.44
C LEU A 123 -4.83 9.09 8.43
N MET A 124 -3.53 8.78 8.32
CA MET A 124 -2.90 7.81 9.21
C MET A 124 -2.77 8.32 10.65
N ARG A 125 -2.41 9.58 10.86
CA ARG A 125 -2.34 10.17 12.21
C ARG A 125 -3.69 10.16 12.91
N ASP A 126 -4.73 10.61 12.21
CA ASP A 126 -6.09 10.66 12.74
C ASP A 126 -6.57 9.25 13.12
N PHE A 127 -6.29 8.26 12.27
CA PHE A 127 -6.67 6.87 12.51
C PHE A 127 -5.90 6.23 13.67
N ILE A 128 -4.56 6.37 13.71
CA ILE A 128 -3.73 5.79 14.79
C ILE A 128 -4.14 6.39 16.14
N ALA A 129 -4.41 7.69 16.21
CA ALA A 129 -4.88 8.34 17.42
C ALA A 129 -6.26 7.80 17.87
N ALA A 130 -7.18 7.55 16.92
CA ALA A 130 -8.52 7.08 17.22
C ALA A 130 -8.60 5.56 17.52
N LYS A 131 -7.77 4.74 16.87
CA LYS A 131 -7.82 3.27 16.92
C LYS A 131 -6.43 2.62 17.05
N PRO A 132 -5.65 2.94 18.11
CA PRO A 132 -4.26 2.47 18.25
C PRO A 132 -4.14 0.94 18.34
N THR A 133 -5.08 0.27 19.02
CA THR A 133 -5.08 -1.19 19.13
C THR A 133 -5.27 -1.88 17.78
N LEU A 134 -6.18 -1.36 16.94
CA LEU A 134 -6.42 -1.91 15.62
C LEU A 134 -5.24 -1.66 14.67
N TRP A 135 -4.57 -0.51 14.81
CA TRP A 135 -3.33 -0.26 14.09
C TRP A 135 -2.24 -1.27 14.48
N ASN A 136 -2.01 -1.48 15.78
CA ASN A 136 -1.01 -2.43 16.25
C ASN A 136 -1.29 -3.86 15.78
N GLU A 137 -2.55 -4.27 15.75
CA GLU A 137 -2.97 -5.56 15.19
C GLU A 137 -2.58 -5.72 13.71
N ASP A 138 -2.66 -4.64 12.93
CA ASP A 138 -2.33 -4.66 11.49
C ASP A 138 -0.84 -4.86 11.20
N ILE A 139 0.01 -4.39 12.11
CA ILE A 139 1.47 -4.53 11.99
C ILE A 139 2.05 -5.62 12.92
N GLY A 140 1.20 -6.33 13.65
CA GLY A 140 1.59 -7.46 14.51
C GLY A 140 2.41 -7.05 15.74
N VAL A 141 2.10 -5.91 16.36
CA VAL A 141 2.76 -5.37 17.56
C VAL A 141 1.85 -5.48 18.79
#